data_AF-A0A1S1TIW5-F1
#
_entry.id   AF-A0A1S1TIW5-F1
#
_cell.length_a   1.000
_cell.length_b   1.000
_cell.length_c   1.000
_cell.angle_alpha   90.00
_cell.angle_beta   90.00
_cell.angle_gamma   90.00
#
_symmetry.space_group_name_H-M   'P 1'
#
loop_
_entity.id
_entity.type
_entity.pdbx_description
1 polymer ?
#
loop_
_entity_poly.entity_id
_entity_poly.type
_entity_poly.pdbx_seq_one_letter_code
_entity_poly.pdbx_strand_id
1 'polypeptide(L)'
;MKRLQHNWQPLLAGVITAIAAARLPLTLPEAANPVQGGMMIALVLLAAVTLMLTLEGPIPRAAVLFVGAHLPAGLLLAGLSGNEGQMSTAFFLMIAASWLLAWACVSELSQIEPRSTAASWFLRLLIPAIFGAWILVIWEAATRGAGIPFILLPPPSAIAARIAGSLPILWADVRQTIFKAVLIGYVIGCAAGFVVAILADRFAFLRRGLIPVGNMVSALPIIGVAPIMVMWFGFDWQSKAAVVIIMTFFPMLVNTVAGLSAAGSMERDLMRSYASDYWQTLVKLRLPAAMPFIFNALKINSTLALIGAIVAEFFGTPIVGMGFRISTEIGRMNVDMVWAEIAVAALIGSVFYGVVALAERATTFWHPSIRGG
;
A
#
# COMPACT_ATOMS: atom_id res chain seq x y z
N MET A 1 -22.97 29.39 -11.90
CA MET A 1 -21.54 29.01 -12.06
C MET A 1 -21.04 28.04 -10.99
N LYS A 2 -21.27 28.23 -9.68
CA LYS A 2 -20.87 27.25 -8.63
C LYS A 2 -21.47 25.84 -8.76
N ARG A 3 -22.75 25.68 -9.19
CA ARG A 3 -23.38 24.36 -9.44
C ARG A 3 -22.75 23.58 -10.60
N LEU A 4 -22.17 24.25 -11.61
CA LEU A 4 -21.55 23.60 -12.77
C LEU A 4 -20.16 23.02 -12.47
N GLN A 5 -19.40 23.67 -11.56
CA GLN A 5 -18.13 23.13 -11.07
C GLN A 5 -18.32 21.86 -10.22
N HIS A 6 -19.51 21.67 -9.65
CA HIS A 6 -19.82 20.51 -8.79
C HIS A 6 -20.38 19.30 -9.55
N ASN A 7 -21.01 19.51 -10.71
CA ASN A 7 -21.82 18.49 -11.38
C ASN A 7 -21.24 17.99 -12.72
N TRP A 8 -19.99 18.33 -13.06
CA TRP A 8 -19.41 17.89 -14.33
C TRP A 8 -19.20 16.37 -14.40
N GLN A 9 -18.91 15.71 -13.27
CA GLN A 9 -18.66 14.26 -13.23
C GLN A 9 -19.94 13.45 -13.54
N PRO A 10 -21.09 13.71 -12.87
CA PRO A 10 -22.34 13.02 -13.24
C PRO A 10 -22.86 13.39 -14.63
N LEU A 11 -22.65 14.64 -15.09
CA LEU A 11 -22.98 15.05 -16.46
C LEU A 11 -22.18 14.23 -17.49
N LEU A 12 -20.87 14.14 -17.30
CA LEU A 12 -19.99 13.38 -18.18
C LEU A 12 -20.32 11.88 -18.14
N ALA A 13 -20.62 11.33 -16.95
CA ALA A 13 -21.09 9.95 -16.81
C ALA A 13 -22.38 9.70 -17.60
N GLY A 14 -23.34 10.63 -17.56
CA GLY A 14 -24.57 10.57 -18.35
C GLY A 14 -24.31 10.59 -19.86
N VAL A 15 -23.42 11.48 -20.33
CA VAL A 15 -23.02 11.56 -21.75
C VAL A 15 -22.35 10.26 -22.21
N ILE A 16 -21.40 9.74 -21.43
CA ILE A 16 -20.71 8.47 -21.73
C ILE A 16 -21.72 7.31 -21.77
N THR A 17 -22.69 7.30 -20.86
CA THR A 17 -23.75 6.29 -20.82
C THR A 17 -24.65 6.35 -22.05
N ALA A 18 -24.99 7.54 -22.53
CA ALA A 18 -25.74 7.70 -23.77
C ALA A 18 -24.95 7.20 -25.00
N ILE A 19 -23.63 7.46 -25.04
CA ILE A 19 -22.74 6.93 -26.08
C ILE A 19 -22.66 5.39 -26.00
N ALA A 20 -22.54 4.83 -24.80
CA ALA A 20 -22.57 3.38 -24.58
C ALA A 20 -23.89 2.76 -25.04
N ALA A 21 -25.03 3.39 -24.74
CA ALA A 21 -26.35 2.93 -25.16
C ALA A 21 -26.48 2.85 -26.69
N ALA A 22 -25.91 3.82 -27.41
CA ALA A 22 -25.87 3.82 -28.87
C ALA A 22 -24.95 2.75 -29.47
N ARG A 23 -24.07 2.13 -28.66
CA ARG A 23 -23.09 1.12 -29.07
C ARG A 23 -23.39 -0.28 -28.53
N LEU A 24 -24.59 -0.50 -28.00
CA LEU A 24 -25.02 -1.84 -27.59
C LEU A 24 -24.98 -2.83 -28.77
N PRO A 25 -24.71 -4.12 -28.53
CA PRO A 25 -24.66 -4.82 -27.23
C PRO A 25 -23.37 -4.61 -26.39
N LEU A 26 -23.42 -4.98 -25.10
CA LEU A 26 -22.26 -4.90 -24.19
C LEU A 26 -21.20 -5.98 -24.47
N THR A 27 -21.58 -7.03 -25.17
CA THR A 27 -20.70 -8.11 -25.62
C THR A 27 -20.48 -8.03 -27.13
N LEU A 28 -19.38 -8.59 -27.62
CA LEU A 28 -19.14 -8.76 -29.04
C LEU A 28 -20.11 -9.79 -29.64
N PRO A 29 -20.32 -9.79 -30.98
CA PRO A 29 -21.23 -10.72 -31.63
C PRO A 29 -20.87 -12.19 -31.45
N GLU A 30 -19.58 -12.50 -31.25
CA GLU A 30 -19.11 -13.88 -31.02
C GLU A 30 -19.37 -14.38 -29.59
N ALA A 31 -19.97 -13.56 -28.71
CA ALA A 31 -20.15 -13.91 -27.32
C ALA A 31 -21.20 -15.01 -27.11
N ALA A 32 -20.84 -16.02 -26.32
CA ALA A 32 -21.71 -17.16 -26.04
C ALA A 32 -22.93 -16.79 -25.19
N ASN A 33 -22.79 -15.81 -24.29
CA ASN A 33 -23.85 -15.38 -23.37
C ASN A 33 -24.06 -13.85 -23.45
N PRO A 34 -24.82 -13.35 -24.44
CA PRO A 34 -24.96 -11.90 -24.64
C PRO A 34 -25.53 -11.20 -23.41
N VAL A 35 -24.82 -10.18 -22.93
CA VAL A 35 -25.24 -9.38 -21.76
C VAL A 35 -26.13 -8.23 -22.21
N GLN A 36 -27.36 -8.18 -21.71
CA GLN A 36 -28.28 -7.07 -21.97
C GLN A 36 -27.88 -5.83 -21.13
N GLY A 37 -27.66 -4.69 -21.79
CA GLY A 37 -27.22 -3.46 -21.12
C GLY A 37 -28.33 -2.56 -20.58
N GLY A 38 -29.60 -2.84 -20.88
CA GLY A 38 -30.72 -1.92 -20.62
C GLY A 38 -30.86 -1.51 -19.14
N MET A 39 -30.78 -2.48 -18.22
CA MET A 39 -30.88 -2.22 -16.78
C MET A 39 -29.69 -1.40 -16.25
N MET A 40 -28.47 -1.69 -16.68
CA MET A 40 -27.26 -0.97 -16.25
C MET A 40 -27.28 0.48 -16.75
N ILE A 41 -27.70 0.70 -17.99
CA ILE A 41 -27.88 2.03 -18.57
C ILE A 41 -28.93 2.82 -17.80
N ALA A 42 -30.09 2.21 -17.52
CA ALA A 42 -31.16 2.85 -16.76
C ALA A 42 -30.70 3.28 -15.36
N LEU A 43 -29.95 2.44 -14.66
CA LEU A 43 -29.43 2.75 -13.32
C LEU A 43 -28.44 3.92 -13.32
N VAL A 44 -27.49 3.95 -14.27
CA VAL A 44 -26.49 5.03 -14.35
C VAL A 44 -27.16 6.35 -14.77
N LEU A 45 -28.09 6.32 -15.74
CA LEU A 45 -28.85 7.50 -16.15
C LEU A 45 -29.78 8.01 -15.05
N LEU A 46 -30.47 7.11 -14.34
CA LEU A 46 -31.34 7.48 -13.21
C LEU A 46 -30.54 8.19 -12.12
N ALA A 47 -29.36 7.68 -11.77
CA ALA A 47 -28.46 8.34 -10.84
C ALA A 47 -28.01 9.72 -11.35
N ALA A 48 -27.55 9.83 -12.60
CA ALA A 48 -27.13 11.11 -13.17
C ALA A 48 -28.28 12.16 -13.17
N VAL A 49 -29.49 11.74 -13.55
CA VAL A 49 -30.66 12.62 -13.66
C VAL A 49 -31.20 13.04 -12.29
N THR A 50 -31.29 12.13 -11.32
CA THR A 50 -31.78 12.44 -9.96
C THR A 50 -30.93 13.50 -9.26
N LEU A 51 -29.60 13.48 -9.46
CA LEU A 51 -28.69 14.52 -8.94
C LEU A 51 -28.84 15.88 -9.61
N MET A 52 -29.30 15.94 -10.85
CA MET A 52 -29.50 17.21 -11.55
C MET A 52 -30.79 17.90 -11.13
N LEU A 53 -31.81 17.13 -10.72
CA LEU A 53 -33.17 17.62 -10.59
C LEU A 53 -33.67 17.79 -9.14
N THR A 54 -33.22 16.98 -8.18
CA THR A 54 -34.05 16.76 -6.97
C THR A 54 -33.37 16.80 -5.61
N LEU A 55 -32.05 16.60 -5.52
CA LEU A 55 -31.40 16.37 -4.22
C LEU A 55 -30.52 17.54 -3.77
N GLU A 56 -30.90 18.14 -2.64
CA GLU A 56 -30.10 19.12 -1.91
C GLU A 56 -29.42 18.46 -0.70
N GLY A 57 -28.13 18.79 -0.49
CA GLY A 57 -27.31 18.28 0.61
C GLY A 57 -26.41 17.09 0.25
N PRO A 58 -25.23 16.96 0.89
CA PRO A 58 -24.18 16.03 0.47
C PRO A 58 -24.51 14.56 0.77
N ILE A 59 -25.24 14.26 1.85
CA ILE A 59 -25.59 12.89 2.25
C ILE A 59 -26.51 12.19 1.22
N PRO A 60 -27.69 12.73 0.85
CA PRO A 60 -28.56 12.07 -0.12
C PRO A 60 -27.92 11.98 -1.50
N ARG A 61 -27.11 12.98 -1.89
CA ARG A 61 -26.32 12.95 -3.14
C ARG A 61 -25.30 11.81 -3.13
N ALA A 62 -24.52 11.68 -2.06
CA ALA A 62 -23.55 10.60 -1.90
C ALA A 62 -24.21 9.22 -1.94
N ALA A 63 -25.39 9.04 -1.31
CA ALA A 63 -26.11 7.78 -1.31
C ALA A 63 -26.58 7.36 -2.72
N VAL A 64 -27.15 8.30 -3.49
CA VAL A 64 -27.55 8.04 -4.88
C VAL A 64 -26.35 7.73 -5.76
N LEU A 65 -25.26 8.51 -5.64
CA LEU A 65 -24.01 8.25 -6.38
C LEU A 65 -23.41 6.90 -6.01
N PHE A 66 -23.48 6.51 -4.74
CA PHE A 66 -22.99 5.21 -4.29
C PHE A 66 -23.75 4.08 -4.98
N VAL A 67 -25.09 4.07 -4.91
CA VAL A 67 -25.89 3.02 -5.57
C VAL A 67 -25.71 3.06 -7.09
N GLY A 68 -25.77 4.26 -7.68
CA GLY A 68 -25.65 4.48 -9.12
C GLY A 68 -24.29 4.12 -9.72
N ALA A 69 -23.22 4.13 -8.90
CA ALA A 69 -21.91 3.66 -9.33
C ALA A 69 -21.72 2.15 -9.10
N HIS A 70 -22.00 1.67 -7.89
CA HIS A 70 -21.58 0.33 -7.47
C HIS A 70 -22.53 -0.77 -7.96
N LEU A 71 -23.85 -0.51 -8.01
CA LEU A 71 -24.80 -1.51 -8.47
C LEU A 71 -24.63 -1.83 -9.97
N PRO A 72 -24.53 -0.84 -10.88
CA PRO A 72 -24.24 -1.13 -12.29
C PRO A 72 -22.88 -1.81 -12.48
N ALA A 73 -21.85 -1.38 -11.75
CA ALA A 73 -20.53 -2.02 -11.80
C ALA A 73 -20.59 -3.50 -11.40
N GLY A 74 -21.29 -3.84 -10.31
CA GLY A 74 -21.48 -5.22 -9.88
C GLY A 74 -22.19 -6.08 -10.91
N LEU A 75 -23.24 -5.54 -11.56
CA LEU A 75 -23.96 -6.22 -12.64
C LEU A 75 -23.09 -6.40 -13.89
N LEU A 76 -22.29 -5.39 -14.27
CA LEU A 76 -21.34 -5.47 -15.37
C LEU A 76 -20.30 -6.57 -15.11
N LEU A 77 -19.74 -6.62 -13.91
CA LEU A 77 -18.78 -7.66 -13.53
C LEU A 77 -19.41 -9.06 -13.52
N ALA A 78 -20.66 -9.19 -13.08
CA ALA A 78 -21.38 -10.46 -13.15
C ALA A 78 -21.56 -10.95 -14.60
N GLY A 79 -21.75 -10.02 -15.55
CA GLY A 79 -21.85 -10.31 -16.98
C GLY A 79 -20.55 -10.78 -17.64
N LEU A 80 -19.40 -10.65 -16.97
CA LEU A 80 -18.11 -11.12 -17.49
C LEU A 80 -18.00 -12.65 -17.51
N SER A 81 -18.71 -13.33 -16.61
CA SER A 81 -18.60 -14.79 -16.46
C SER A 81 -19.10 -15.50 -17.72
N GLY A 82 -18.19 -16.20 -18.40
CA GLY A 82 -18.48 -16.91 -19.64
C GLY A 82 -18.46 -16.04 -20.90
N ASN A 83 -17.96 -14.81 -20.80
CA ASN A 83 -17.76 -13.87 -21.91
C ASN A 83 -16.37 -13.19 -21.83
N GLU A 84 -15.39 -13.86 -21.23
CA GLU A 84 -14.03 -13.34 -21.08
C GLU A 84 -13.40 -13.02 -22.44
N GLY A 85 -12.85 -11.82 -22.58
CA GLY A 85 -12.27 -11.32 -23.84
C GLY A 85 -13.29 -10.92 -24.91
N GLN A 86 -14.58 -10.97 -24.59
CA GLN A 86 -15.66 -10.70 -25.54
C GLN A 86 -16.48 -9.48 -25.17
N MET A 87 -15.94 -8.55 -24.37
CA MET A 87 -16.63 -7.31 -24.02
C MET A 87 -16.45 -6.25 -25.10
N SER A 88 -17.54 -5.57 -25.45
CA SER A 88 -17.54 -4.50 -26.45
C SER A 88 -17.06 -3.17 -25.87
N THR A 89 -16.84 -2.17 -26.73
CA THR A 89 -16.52 -0.81 -26.27
C THR A 89 -17.62 -0.20 -25.38
N ALA A 90 -18.88 -0.60 -25.55
CA ALA A 90 -19.98 -0.14 -24.71
C ALA A 90 -19.82 -0.59 -23.25
N PHE A 91 -19.32 -1.80 -23.01
CA PHE A 91 -19.01 -2.29 -21.66
C PHE A 91 -17.98 -1.40 -20.95
N PHE A 92 -16.85 -1.09 -21.62
CA PHE A 92 -15.81 -0.25 -21.03
C PHE A 92 -16.28 1.18 -20.77
N LEU A 93 -17.11 1.73 -21.67
CA LEU A 93 -17.75 3.04 -21.45
C LEU A 93 -18.69 3.01 -20.23
N MET A 94 -19.44 1.93 -20.02
CA MET A 94 -20.30 1.77 -18.84
C MET A 94 -19.50 1.65 -17.53
N ILE A 95 -18.36 0.95 -17.54
CA ILE A 95 -17.43 0.91 -16.41
C ILE A 95 -16.87 2.32 -16.13
N ALA A 96 -16.46 3.05 -17.17
CA ALA A 96 -15.96 4.42 -17.03
C ALA A 96 -17.01 5.40 -16.49
N ALA A 97 -18.26 5.31 -16.97
CA ALA A 97 -19.37 6.11 -16.45
C ALA A 97 -19.64 5.81 -14.96
N SER A 98 -19.63 4.53 -14.59
CA SER A 98 -19.83 4.10 -13.20
C SER A 98 -18.68 4.56 -12.29
N TRP A 99 -17.43 4.54 -12.80
CA TRP A 99 -16.26 5.08 -12.09
C TRP A 99 -16.37 6.60 -11.87
N LEU A 100 -16.83 7.37 -12.86
CA LEU A 100 -17.06 8.80 -12.69
C LEU A 100 -18.11 9.11 -11.62
N LEU A 101 -19.19 8.30 -11.53
CA LEU A 101 -20.16 8.42 -10.44
C LEU A 101 -19.56 8.07 -9.08
N ALA A 102 -18.66 7.08 -9.01
CA ALA A 102 -17.96 6.77 -7.77
C ALA A 102 -17.00 7.88 -7.33
N TRP A 103 -16.29 8.50 -8.27
CA TRP A 103 -15.48 9.68 -7.99
C TRP A 103 -16.37 10.82 -7.48
N ALA A 104 -17.50 11.08 -8.14
CA ALA A 104 -18.47 12.05 -7.63
C ALA A 104 -18.94 11.71 -6.21
N CYS A 105 -19.20 10.43 -5.91
CA CYS A 105 -19.59 9.98 -4.57
C CYS A 105 -18.52 10.37 -3.54
N VAL A 106 -17.24 10.10 -3.84
CA VAL A 106 -16.12 10.47 -2.96
C VAL A 106 -16.01 11.98 -2.78
N SER A 107 -16.19 12.76 -3.85
CA SER A 107 -16.20 14.23 -3.79
C SER A 107 -17.30 14.76 -2.85
N GLU A 108 -18.50 14.18 -2.91
CA GLU A 108 -19.61 14.55 -2.01
C GLU A 108 -19.35 14.10 -0.57
N LEU A 109 -18.85 12.89 -0.36
CA LEU A 109 -18.51 12.37 0.97
C LEU A 109 -17.45 13.23 1.68
N SER A 110 -16.48 13.77 0.93
CA SER A 110 -15.42 14.64 1.46
C SER A 110 -15.91 16.00 1.98
N GLN A 111 -17.10 16.44 1.55
CA GLN A 111 -17.72 17.70 1.98
C GLN A 111 -18.60 17.56 3.22
N ILE A 112 -18.87 16.33 3.66
CA ILE A 112 -19.68 16.09 4.84
C ILE A 112 -18.86 16.48 6.07
N GLU A 113 -19.35 17.49 6.81
CA GLU A 113 -18.83 17.81 8.14
C GLU A 113 -19.35 16.79 9.16
N PRO A 114 -18.50 15.91 9.72
CA PRO A 114 -18.96 14.86 10.61
C PRO A 114 -19.42 15.45 11.95
N ARG A 115 -20.66 15.14 12.36
CA ARG A 115 -21.25 15.59 13.63
C ARG A 115 -20.79 14.79 14.86
N SER A 116 -20.13 13.65 14.66
CA SER A 116 -19.64 12.78 15.74
C SER A 116 -18.28 12.15 15.39
N THR A 117 -17.53 11.74 16.41
CA THR A 117 -16.24 11.03 16.23
C THR A 117 -16.39 9.74 15.45
N ALA A 118 -17.49 9.02 15.66
CA ALA A 118 -17.81 7.79 14.91
C ALA A 118 -18.06 8.10 13.41
N ALA A 119 -18.80 9.17 13.09
CA ALA A 119 -19.02 9.58 11.71
C ALA A 119 -17.71 10.01 11.02
N SER A 120 -16.82 10.71 11.75
CA SER A 120 -15.50 11.09 11.23
C SER A 120 -14.65 9.86 10.93
N TRP A 121 -14.58 8.89 11.84
CA TRP A 121 -13.88 7.63 11.63
C TRP A 121 -14.45 6.83 10.45
N PHE A 122 -15.78 6.76 10.35
CA PHE A 122 -16.44 6.06 9.25
C PHE A 122 -16.08 6.69 7.89
N LEU A 123 -16.16 8.01 7.75
CA LEU A 123 -15.78 8.70 6.49
C LEU A 123 -14.29 8.52 6.16
N ARG A 124 -13.41 8.56 7.18
CA ARG A 124 -11.96 8.32 7.01
C ARG A 124 -11.64 6.92 6.49
N LEU A 125 -12.50 5.93 6.73
CA LEU A 125 -12.34 4.57 6.20
C LEU A 125 -13.08 4.37 4.87
N LEU A 126 -14.32 4.89 4.76
CA LEU A 126 -15.18 4.70 3.60
C LEU A 126 -14.58 5.33 2.33
N ILE A 127 -14.04 6.55 2.43
CA ILE A 127 -13.51 7.27 1.26
C ILE A 127 -12.34 6.51 0.61
N PRO A 128 -11.27 6.13 1.34
CA PRO A 128 -10.21 5.28 0.79
C PRO A 128 -10.70 3.90 0.35
N ALA A 129 -11.70 3.33 1.04
CA ALA A 129 -12.25 2.02 0.67
C ALA A 129 -12.96 2.05 -0.69
N ILE A 130 -13.76 3.08 -0.98
CA ILE A 130 -14.39 3.26 -2.30
C ILE A 130 -13.32 3.41 -3.37
N PHE A 131 -12.31 4.24 -3.13
CA PHE A 131 -11.20 4.43 -4.07
C PHE A 131 -10.46 3.12 -4.36
N GLY A 132 -10.07 2.37 -3.32
CA GLY A 132 -9.39 1.08 -3.46
C GLY A 132 -10.27 0.02 -4.15
N ALA A 133 -11.56 -0.03 -3.81
CA ALA A 133 -12.51 -0.95 -4.45
C ALA A 133 -12.61 -0.68 -5.95
N TRP A 134 -12.63 0.58 -6.38
CA TRP A 134 -12.69 0.94 -7.79
C TRP A 134 -11.43 0.61 -8.57
N ILE A 135 -10.25 0.62 -7.93
CA ILE A 135 -9.02 0.10 -8.55
C ILE A 135 -9.20 -1.39 -8.88
N LEU A 136 -9.74 -2.19 -7.95
CA LEU A 136 -9.97 -3.62 -8.16
C LEU A 136 -11.05 -3.88 -9.21
N VAL A 137 -12.15 -3.11 -9.21
CA VAL A 137 -13.22 -3.21 -10.21
C VAL A 137 -12.69 -2.92 -11.61
N ILE A 138 -11.92 -1.84 -11.78
CA ILE A 138 -11.33 -1.48 -13.09
C ILE A 138 -10.34 -2.55 -13.53
N TRP A 139 -9.50 -3.06 -12.61
CA TRP A 139 -8.55 -4.12 -12.92
C TRP A 139 -9.25 -5.42 -13.34
N GLU A 140 -10.27 -5.87 -12.61
CA GLU A 140 -11.10 -7.03 -12.96
C GLU A 140 -11.77 -6.86 -14.32
N ALA A 141 -12.41 -5.71 -14.55
CA ALA A 141 -13.11 -5.40 -15.80
C ALA A 141 -12.14 -5.33 -16.99
N ALA A 142 -10.94 -4.76 -16.80
CA ALA A 142 -9.93 -4.68 -17.84
C ALA A 142 -9.37 -6.06 -18.19
N THR A 143 -8.96 -6.85 -17.18
CA THR A 143 -8.34 -8.16 -17.40
C THR A 143 -9.29 -9.16 -18.03
N ARG A 144 -10.49 -9.33 -17.46
CA ARG A 144 -11.47 -10.29 -17.98
C ARG A 144 -12.21 -9.75 -19.19
N GLY A 145 -12.57 -8.47 -19.20
CA GLY A 145 -13.33 -7.89 -20.30
C GLY A 145 -12.52 -7.81 -21.59
N ALA A 146 -11.25 -7.39 -21.52
CA ALA A 146 -10.38 -7.31 -22.69
C ALA A 146 -9.68 -8.64 -23.02
N GLY A 147 -9.83 -9.67 -22.18
CA GLY A 147 -9.21 -10.97 -22.41
C GLY A 147 -7.69 -10.93 -22.27
N ILE A 148 -7.19 -10.13 -21.33
CA ILE A 148 -5.75 -10.03 -21.06
C ILE A 148 -5.26 -11.43 -20.67
N PRO A 149 -4.20 -11.95 -21.32
CA PRO A 149 -3.65 -13.25 -20.99
C PRO A 149 -3.34 -13.38 -19.49
N PHE A 150 -3.82 -14.46 -18.88
CA PHE A 150 -3.69 -14.72 -17.44
C PHE A 150 -2.23 -14.68 -16.93
N ILE A 151 -1.30 -15.12 -17.79
CA ILE A 151 0.14 -15.10 -17.53
C ILE A 151 0.71 -13.68 -17.36
N LEU A 152 0.11 -12.68 -18.01
CA LEU A 152 0.54 -11.27 -17.92
C LEU A 152 -0.03 -10.60 -16.68
N LEU A 153 -1.33 -10.77 -16.46
CA LEU A 153 -2.02 -10.10 -15.36
C LEU A 153 -3.29 -10.88 -14.99
N PRO A 154 -3.28 -11.67 -13.90
CA PRO A 154 -4.46 -12.37 -13.45
C PRO A 154 -5.50 -11.38 -12.89
N PRO A 155 -6.80 -11.71 -12.99
CA PRO A 155 -7.84 -10.88 -12.41
C PRO A 155 -7.80 -10.92 -10.87
N PRO A 156 -8.13 -9.81 -10.17
CA PRO A 156 -8.24 -9.76 -8.71
C PRO A 156 -9.07 -10.90 -8.11
N SER A 157 -10.15 -11.31 -8.76
CA SER A 157 -10.98 -12.42 -8.30
C SER A 157 -10.23 -13.76 -8.25
N ALA A 158 -9.36 -14.04 -9.23
CA ALA A 158 -8.52 -15.23 -9.23
C ALA A 158 -7.46 -15.20 -8.13
N ILE A 159 -6.87 -14.02 -7.88
CA ILE A 159 -5.92 -13.82 -6.76
C ILE A 159 -6.63 -14.08 -5.43
N ALA A 160 -7.83 -13.53 -5.23
CA ALA A 160 -8.63 -13.73 -4.02
C ALA A 160 -9.02 -15.21 -3.82
N ALA A 161 -9.46 -15.88 -4.89
CA ALA A 161 -9.76 -17.31 -4.86
C ALA A 161 -8.52 -18.16 -4.50
N ARG A 162 -7.35 -17.81 -5.06
CA ARG A 162 -6.09 -18.49 -4.76
C ARG A 162 -5.66 -18.28 -3.30
N ILE A 163 -5.82 -17.07 -2.76
CA ILE A 163 -5.56 -16.77 -1.35
C ILE A 163 -6.44 -17.63 -0.45
N ALA A 164 -7.76 -17.63 -0.70
CA ALA A 164 -8.71 -18.42 0.09
C ALA A 164 -8.45 -19.93 0.00
N GLY A 165 -8.09 -20.43 -1.19
CA GLY A 165 -7.80 -21.85 -1.42
C GLY A 165 -6.43 -22.32 -0.89
N SER A 166 -5.50 -21.40 -0.62
CA SER A 166 -4.10 -21.73 -0.29
C SER A 166 -3.62 -21.20 1.06
N LEU A 167 -4.55 -20.84 1.96
CA LEU A 167 -4.23 -20.26 3.27
C LEU A 167 -3.14 -21.02 4.06
N PRO A 168 -3.15 -22.37 4.15
CA PRO A 168 -2.10 -23.09 4.89
C PRO A 168 -0.70 -22.91 4.31
N ILE A 169 -0.60 -22.84 2.98
CA ILE A 169 0.67 -22.65 2.25
C ILE A 169 1.17 -21.23 2.49
N LEU A 170 0.31 -20.24 2.20
CA LEU A 170 0.60 -18.83 2.40
C LEU A 170 0.99 -18.55 3.86
N TRP A 171 0.31 -19.15 4.83
CA TRP A 171 0.65 -19.00 6.23
C TRP A 171 2.02 -19.60 6.59
N ALA A 172 2.39 -20.75 6.02
CA ALA A 172 3.71 -21.32 6.22
C ALA A 172 4.81 -20.42 5.66
N ASP A 173 4.57 -19.83 4.49
CA ASP A 173 5.47 -18.87 3.85
C ASP A 173 5.60 -17.59 4.69
N VAL A 174 4.48 -17.04 5.18
CA VAL A 174 4.46 -15.95 6.17
C VAL A 174 5.26 -16.28 7.41
N ARG A 175 5.08 -17.47 7.98
CA ARG A 175 5.80 -17.90 9.18
C ARG A 175 7.31 -17.91 8.97
N GLN A 176 7.77 -18.43 7.84
CA GLN A 176 9.19 -18.49 7.53
C GLN A 176 9.77 -17.09 7.26
N THR A 177 9.18 -16.35 6.32
CA THR A 177 9.73 -15.08 5.87
C THR A 177 9.63 -14.02 6.97
N ILE A 178 8.46 -13.88 7.60
CA ILE A 178 8.21 -12.78 8.54
C ILE A 178 8.78 -13.06 9.91
N PHE A 179 8.27 -14.14 10.54
CA PHE A 179 8.50 -14.35 11.96
C PHE A 179 9.92 -14.87 12.26
N LYS A 180 10.53 -15.62 11.33
CA LYS A 180 11.91 -16.07 11.51
C LYS A 180 12.93 -15.10 10.93
N ALA A 181 12.79 -14.68 9.67
CA ALA A 181 13.81 -13.86 9.02
C ALA A 181 13.64 -12.36 9.28
N VAL A 182 12.49 -11.78 8.88
CA VAL A 182 12.27 -10.33 8.90
C VAL A 182 12.34 -9.76 10.31
N LEU A 183 11.59 -10.29 11.29
CA LEU A 183 11.54 -9.70 12.62
C LEU A 183 12.89 -9.71 13.32
N ILE A 184 13.61 -10.84 13.28
CA ILE A 184 14.93 -10.97 13.90
C ILE A 184 15.93 -10.06 13.20
N GLY A 185 15.98 -10.10 11.87
CA GLY A 185 16.91 -9.27 11.11
C GLY A 185 16.63 -7.78 11.28
N TYR A 186 15.37 -7.38 11.31
CA TYR A 186 14.94 -6.00 11.52
C TYR A 186 15.34 -5.47 12.89
N VAL A 187 15.08 -6.24 13.95
CA VAL A 187 15.43 -5.84 15.32
C VAL A 187 16.95 -5.71 15.46
N ILE A 188 17.70 -6.71 15.00
CA ILE A 188 19.17 -6.69 15.12
C ILE A 188 19.77 -5.57 14.26
N GLY A 189 19.34 -5.41 13.01
CA GLY A 189 19.85 -4.39 12.11
C GLY A 189 19.54 -2.97 12.58
N CYS A 190 18.30 -2.72 13.03
CA CYS A 190 17.93 -1.44 13.63
C CYS A 190 18.70 -1.18 14.93
N ALA A 191 18.79 -2.15 15.83
CA ALA A 191 19.53 -1.99 17.08
C ALA A 191 21.02 -1.70 16.83
N ALA A 192 21.65 -2.43 15.92
CA ALA A 192 23.05 -2.22 15.55
C ALA A 192 23.25 -0.82 14.93
N GLY A 193 22.39 -0.42 13.98
CA GLY A 193 22.46 0.91 13.35
C GLY A 193 22.28 2.04 14.37
N PHE A 194 21.35 1.88 15.31
CA PHE A 194 21.09 2.83 16.39
C PHE A 194 22.27 2.95 17.36
N VAL A 195 22.85 1.82 17.80
CA VAL A 195 24.02 1.81 18.69
C VAL A 195 25.22 2.46 18.00
N VAL A 196 25.48 2.12 16.74
CA VAL A 196 26.57 2.72 15.96
C VAL A 196 26.32 4.22 15.73
N ALA A 197 25.07 4.66 15.59
CA ALA A 197 24.74 6.09 15.50
C ALA A 197 25.09 6.86 16.77
N ILE A 198 24.82 6.31 17.95
CA ILE A 198 25.20 6.92 19.23
C ILE A 198 26.73 6.99 19.36
N LEU A 199 27.44 5.94 18.95
CA LEU A 199 28.91 5.95 18.92
C LEU A 199 29.44 6.99 17.93
N ALA A 200 28.86 7.08 16.74
CA ALA A 200 29.22 8.06 15.72
C ALA A 200 28.99 9.49 16.21
N ASP A 201 27.92 9.71 16.96
CA ASP A 201 27.63 11.00 17.57
C ASP A 201 28.69 11.42 18.59
N ARG A 202 29.16 10.48 19.41
CA ARG A 202 30.20 10.75 20.41
C ARG A 202 31.59 10.96 19.79
N PHE A 203 31.90 10.26 18.71
CA PHE A 203 33.23 10.28 18.09
C PHE A 203 33.18 10.88 16.68
N ALA A 204 33.66 12.12 16.54
CA ALA A 204 33.62 12.86 15.27
C ALA A 204 34.36 12.15 14.11
N PHE A 205 35.32 11.28 14.40
CA PHE A 205 35.98 10.40 13.42
C PHE A 205 34.99 9.40 12.83
N LEU A 206 34.24 8.70 13.67
CA LEU A 206 33.22 7.73 13.24
C LEU A 206 32.12 8.43 12.44
N ARG A 207 31.63 9.60 12.88
CA ARG A 207 30.63 10.37 12.09
C ARG A 207 31.12 10.69 10.68
N ARG A 208 32.34 11.19 10.55
CA ARG A 208 32.92 11.60 9.26
C ARG A 208 33.23 10.41 8.35
N GLY A 209 33.63 9.27 8.91
CA GLY A 209 33.93 8.05 8.14
C GLY A 209 32.69 7.22 7.79
N LEU A 210 31.76 7.03 8.72
CA LEU A 210 30.62 6.12 8.54
C LEU A 210 29.56 6.67 7.60
N ILE A 211 29.35 7.99 7.53
CA ILE A 211 28.31 8.56 6.65
C ILE A 211 28.63 8.31 5.17
N PRO A 212 29.84 8.64 4.65
CA PRO A 212 30.19 8.33 3.26
C PRO A 212 30.16 6.84 2.94
N VAL A 213 30.68 6.00 3.85
CA VAL A 213 30.66 4.54 3.70
C VAL A 213 29.22 4.02 3.67
N GLY A 214 28.35 4.55 4.52
CA GLY A 214 26.94 4.16 4.55
C GLY A 214 26.20 4.50 3.26
N ASN A 215 26.50 5.66 2.66
CA ASN A 215 25.95 6.02 1.36
C ASN A 215 26.43 5.06 0.25
N MET A 216 27.71 4.68 0.27
CA MET A 216 28.27 3.71 -0.68
C MET A 216 27.64 2.31 -0.52
N VAL A 217 27.52 1.82 0.71
CA VAL A 217 26.95 0.49 0.97
C VAL A 217 25.46 0.44 0.62
N SER A 218 24.73 1.53 0.84
CA SER A 218 23.32 1.65 0.43
C SER A 218 23.13 1.57 -1.09
N ALA A 219 24.18 1.82 -1.88
CA ALA A 219 24.17 1.69 -3.32
C ALA A 219 24.52 0.26 -3.81
N LEU A 220 24.93 -0.65 -2.92
CA LEU A 220 25.24 -2.02 -3.31
C LEU A 220 23.96 -2.75 -3.75
N PRO A 221 23.98 -3.45 -4.90
CA PRO A 221 22.84 -4.20 -5.36
C PRO A 221 22.58 -5.38 -4.42
N ILE A 222 21.49 -5.32 -3.65
CA ILE A 222 21.19 -6.33 -2.64
C ILE A 222 21.03 -7.74 -3.24
N ILE A 223 20.56 -7.82 -4.48
CA ILE A 223 20.45 -9.05 -5.27
C ILE A 223 21.80 -9.76 -5.36
N GLY A 224 22.92 -9.02 -5.45
CA GLY A 224 24.27 -9.59 -5.47
C GLY A 224 24.78 -10.02 -4.09
N VAL A 225 24.27 -9.41 -3.01
CA VAL A 225 24.67 -9.74 -1.63
C VAL A 225 23.99 -11.01 -1.13
N ALA A 226 22.75 -11.27 -1.57
CA ALA A 226 21.97 -12.42 -1.11
C ALA A 226 22.68 -13.79 -1.29
N PRO A 227 23.24 -14.15 -2.46
CA PRO A 227 23.99 -15.40 -2.62
C PRO A 227 25.19 -15.54 -1.68
N ILE A 228 25.89 -14.43 -1.39
CA ILE A 228 27.04 -14.43 -0.47
C ILE A 228 26.56 -14.72 0.96
N MET A 229 25.44 -14.12 1.37
CA MET A 229 24.86 -14.40 2.68
C MET A 229 24.38 -15.85 2.80
N VAL A 230 23.84 -16.44 1.74
CA VAL A 230 23.51 -17.88 1.69
C VAL A 230 24.77 -18.74 1.82
N MET A 231 25.86 -18.37 1.14
CA MET A 231 27.14 -19.08 1.25
C MET A 231 27.72 -19.02 2.67
N TRP A 232 27.58 -17.89 3.37
CA TRP A 232 28.13 -17.70 4.72
C TRP A 232 27.25 -18.29 5.83
N PHE A 233 25.93 -18.15 5.73
CA PHE A 233 24.99 -18.47 6.82
C PHE A 233 24.06 -19.65 6.49
N GLY A 234 24.18 -20.24 5.30
CA GLY A 234 23.42 -21.40 4.86
C GLY A 234 22.04 -21.07 4.26
N PHE A 235 21.27 -22.11 3.96
CA PHE A 235 20.00 -22.02 3.21
C PHE A 235 18.76 -21.70 4.07
N ASP A 236 18.88 -21.72 5.39
CA ASP A 236 17.75 -21.45 6.28
C ASP A 236 17.61 -19.93 6.56
N TRP A 237 16.77 -19.54 7.52
CA TRP A 237 16.35 -18.16 7.77
C TRP A 237 17.49 -17.21 8.17
N GLN A 238 18.62 -17.72 8.66
CA GLN A 238 19.76 -16.93 9.14
C GLN A 238 20.38 -16.07 8.02
N SER A 239 20.54 -16.63 6.81
CA SER A 239 21.07 -15.87 5.67
C SER A 239 20.13 -14.75 5.23
N LYS A 240 18.81 -14.97 5.33
CA LYS A 240 17.80 -13.97 5.01
C LYS A 240 17.79 -12.86 6.06
N ALA A 241 17.87 -13.23 7.34
CA ALA A 241 18.03 -12.27 8.43
C ALA A 241 19.32 -11.44 8.25
N ALA A 242 20.44 -12.03 7.80
CA ALA A 242 21.68 -11.31 7.53
C ALA A 242 21.51 -10.24 6.43
N VAL A 243 20.80 -10.56 5.34
CA VAL A 243 20.45 -9.58 4.29
C VAL A 243 19.61 -8.45 4.89
N VAL A 244 18.59 -8.77 5.70
CA VAL A 244 17.75 -7.77 6.38
C VAL A 244 18.56 -6.87 7.31
N ILE A 245 19.52 -7.43 8.06
CA ILE A 245 20.38 -6.67 8.97
C ILE A 245 21.14 -5.60 8.20
N ILE A 246 21.78 -5.97 7.09
CA ILE A 246 22.56 -5.03 6.27
C ILE A 246 21.66 -3.93 5.70
N MET A 247 20.48 -4.28 5.19
CA MET A 247 19.55 -3.32 4.60
C MET A 247 18.97 -2.33 5.61
N THR A 248 18.73 -2.78 6.84
CA THR A 248 18.09 -1.95 7.88
C THR A 248 19.10 -1.16 8.72
N PHE A 249 20.35 -1.61 8.76
CA PHE A 249 21.43 -0.96 9.50
C PHE A 249 21.67 0.49 9.05
N PHE A 250 21.83 0.73 7.75
CA PHE A 250 22.24 2.05 7.25
C PHE A 250 21.15 3.12 7.33
N PRO A 251 19.89 2.87 6.93
CA PRO A 251 18.84 3.87 7.11
C PRO A 251 18.67 4.25 8.58
N MET A 252 18.80 3.29 9.50
CA MET A 252 18.75 3.55 10.94
C MET A 252 19.92 4.41 11.41
N LEU A 253 21.14 4.05 11.01
CA LEU A 253 22.35 4.81 11.33
C LEU A 253 22.22 6.27 10.89
N VAL A 254 21.90 6.50 9.62
CA VAL A 254 21.88 7.84 9.01
C VAL A 254 20.77 8.70 9.62
N ASN A 255 19.55 8.20 9.75
CA ASN A 255 18.45 8.96 10.33
C ASN A 255 18.69 9.26 11.82
N THR A 256 19.25 8.32 12.58
CA THR A 256 19.53 8.56 14.00
C THR A 256 20.61 9.63 14.17
N VAL A 257 21.71 9.58 13.39
CA VAL A 257 22.76 10.62 13.44
C VAL A 257 22.20 12.00 13.05
N ALA A 258 21.33 12.05 12.03
CA ALA A 258 20.65 13.28 11.64
C ALA A 258 19.74 13.81 12.76
N GLY A 259 18.90 12.94 13.35
CA GLY A 259 17.98 13.28 14.44
C GLY A 259 18.70 13.75 15.70
N LEU A 260 19.84 13.12 16.07
CA LEU A 260 20.65 13.56 17.20
C LEU A 260 21.21 14.98 17.02
N SER A 261 21.29 15.47 15.78
CA SER A 261 21.71 16.84 15.46
C SER A 261 20.55 17.85 15.39
N ALA A 262 19.30 17.39 15.50
CA ALA A 262 18.09 18.20 15.31
C ALA A 262 17.77 19.14 16.48
N ALA A 263 18.26 18.86 17.69
CA ALA A 263 18.12 19.77 18.83
C ALA A 263 18.79 21.12 18.52
N GLY A 264 18.11 22.23 18.81
CA GLY A 264 18.59 23.58 18.53
C GLY A 264 19.81 23.98 19.37
N SER A 265 20.41 25.12 19.04
CA SER A 265 21.52 25.68 19.82
C SER A 265 21.08 26.07 21.24
N MET A 266 19.91 26.71 21.37
CA MET A 266 19.38 27.20 22.64
C MET A 266 19.17 26.08 23.67
N GLU A 267 18.56 24.96 23.27
CA GLU A 267 18.31 23.83 24.15
C GLU A 267 19.63 23.17 24.59
N ARG A 268 20.63 23.12 23.69
CA ARG A 268 21.96 22.61 24.03
C ARG A 268 22.71 23.55 24.98
N ASP A 269 22.56 24.86 24.81
CA ASP A 269 23.16 25.86 25.71
C ASP A 269 22.52 25.81 27.10
N LEU A 270 21.21 25.52 27.20
CA LEU A 270 20.55 25.26 28.48
C LEU A 270 21.10 24.01 29.19
N MET A 271 21.32 22.92 28.46
CA MET A 271 21.95 21.72 29.05
C MET A 271 23.37 22.02 29.55
N ARG A 272 24.13 22.85 28.82
CA ARG A 272 25.47 23.31 29.24
C ARG A 272 25.41 24.19 30.49
N SER A 273 24.43 25.08 30.63
CA SER A 273 24.31 25.94 31.82
C SER A 273 23.94 25.13 33.08
N TYR A 274 23.25 24.00 32.92
CA TYR A 274 23.02 23.01 33.97
C TYR A 274 24.20 22.06 34.22
N ALA A 275 25.36 22.30 33.61
CA ALA A 275 26.54 21.44 33.69
C ALA A 275 26.23 19.97 33.36
N SER A 276 25.29 19.74 32.44
CA SER A 276 24.87 18.38 32.08
C SER A 276 25.97 17.67 31.32
N ASP A 277 26.23 16.41 31.68
CA ASP A 277 27.18 15.57 30.96
C ASP A 277 26.62 15.07 29.61
N TYR A 278 27.43 14.34 28.86
CA TYR A 278 27.02 13.82 27.54
C TYR A 278 25.78 12.91 27.64
N TRP A 279 25.73 12.03 28.63
CA TRP A 279 24.65 11.05 28.75
C TRP A 279 23.34 11.70 29.21
N GLN A 280 23.41 12.66 30.12
CA GLN A 280 22.26 13.48 30.51
C GLN A 280 21.74 14.27 29.31
N THR A 281 22.63 14.90 28.53
CA THR A 281 22.25 15.63 27.30
C THR A 281 21.66 14.69 26.25
N LEU A 282 22.24 13.49 26.08
CA LEU A 282 21.75 12.50 25.14
C LEU A 282 20.34 12.04 25.49
N VAL A 283 20.13 11.57 26.73
CA VAL A 283 18.85 10.97 27.16
C VAL A 283 17.76 12.01 27.36
N LYS A 284 18.07 13.18 27.92
CA LYS A 284 17.05 14.18 28.28
C LYS A 284 16.71 15.16 27.15
N LEU A 285 17.61 15.37 26.18
CA LEU A 285 17.40 16.33 25.10
C LEU A 285 17.47 15.68 23.72
N ARG A 286 18.59 15.04 23.39
CA ARG A 286 18.90 14.68 22.00
C ARG A 286 18.13 13.47 21.50
N LEU A 287 17.98 12.42 22.31
CA LEU A 287 17.18 11.25 21.97
C LEU A 287 15.70 11.62 21.83
N PRO A 288 15.07 12.35 22.77
CA PRO A 288 13.71 12.87 22.58
C PRO A 288 13.56 13.67 21.28
N ALA A 289 14.47 14.61 21.00
CA ALA A 289 14.46 15.38 19.75
C ALA A 289 14.65 14.51 18.49
N ALA A 290 15.41 13.41 18.61
CA ALA A 290 15.67 12.48 17.51
C ALA A 290 14.54 11.46 17.28
N MET A 291 13.58 11.32 18.20
CA MET A 291 12.53 10.28 18.12
C MET A 291 11.79 10.26 16.77
N PRO A 292 11.34 11.39 16.18
CA PRO A 292 10.68 11.36 14.88
C PRO A 292 11.58 10.79 13.76
N PHE A 293 12.88 11.05 13.81
CA PHE A 293 13.84 10.53 12.83
C PHE A 293 14.09 9.03 13.03
N ILE A 294 14.20 8.58 14.28
CA ILE A 294 14.35 7.15 14.60
C ILE A 294 13.12 6.37 14.14
N PHE A 295 11.91 6.88 14.40
CA PHE A 295 10.68 6.26 13.91
C PHE A 295 10.55 6.32 12.38
N ASN A 296 11.01 7.39 11.74
CA ASN A 296 11.10 7.44 10.29
C ASN A 296 11.98 6.31 9.74
N ALA A 297 13.15 6.07 10.32
CA ALA A 297 13.98 4.92 9.95
C ALA A 297 13.31 3.58 10.24
N LEU A 298 12.68 3.40 11.39
CA LEU A 298 11.95 2.17 11.72
C LEU A 298 10.86 1.87 10.69
N LYS A 299 10.12 2.89 10.25
CA LYS A 299 9.09 2.78 9.20
C LYS A 299 9.68 2.39 7.85
N ILE A 300 10.72 3.08 7.39
CA ILE A 300 11.44 2.74 6.14
C ILE A 300 12.00 1.32 6.20
N ASN A 301 12.60 0.95 7.34
CA ASN A 301 13.18 -0.37 7.54
C ASN A 301 12.14 -1.49 7.54
N SER A 302 10.89 -1.21 7.92
CA SER A 302 9.85 -2.23 7.98
C SER A 302 9.53 -2.78 6.59
N THR A 303 9.52 -1.92 5.57
CA THR A 303 9.30 -2.29 4.17
C THR A 303 10.56 -2.85 3.53
N LEU A 304 11.73 -2.26 3.80
CA LEU A 304 13.02 -2.76 3.30
C LEU A 304 13.34 -4.16 3.82
N ALA A 305 13.00 -4.47 5.07
CA ALA A 305 13.24 -5.79 5.65
C ALA A 305 12.45 -6.89 4.91
N LEU A 306 11.19 -6.62 4.56
CA LEU A 306 10.38 -7.53 3.75
C LEU A 306 10.98 -7.76 2.36
N ILE A 307 11.32 -6.66 1.67
CA ILE A 307 11.94 -6.74 0.34
C ILE A 307 13.25 -7.54 0.42
N GLY A 308 14.08 -7.25 1.42
CA GLY A 308 15.35 -7.94 1.65
C GLY A 308 15.20 -9.44 1.88
N ALA A 309 14.27 -9.83 2.75
CA ALA A 309 14.02 -11.24 3.01
C ALA A 309 13.49 -11.97 1.77
N ILE A 310 12.51 -11.40 1.06
CA ILE A 310 11.94 -11.99 -0.15
C ILE A 310 13.02 -12.16 -1.23
N VAL A 311 13.83 -11.12 -1.49
CA VAL A 311 14.94 -11.20 -2.45
C VAL A 311 15.96 -12.25 -2.01
N ALA A 312 16.28 -12.34 -0.72
CA ALA A 312 17.23 -13.33 -0.22
C ALA A 312 16.71 -14.78 -0.35
N GLU A 313 15.40 -15.00 -0.26
CA GLU A 313 14.79 -16.31 -0.47
C GLU A 313 14.90 -16.82 -1.91
N PHE A 314 14.98 -15.92 -2.90
CA PHE A 314 15.17 -16.30 -4.31
C PHE A 314 16.50 -17.04 -4.54
N PHE A 315 17.52 -16.76 -3.72
CA PHE A 315 18.88 -17.25 -3.93
C PHE A 315 19.28 -18.43 -3.04
N GLY A 316 18.38 -18.96 -2.22
CA GLY A 316 18.78 -20.09 -1.37
C GLY A 316 17.81 -20.49 -0.30
N THR A 317 16.50 -20.47 -0.55
CA THR A 317 15.52 -21.12 0.34
C THR A 317 14.90 -22.31 -0.39
N PRO A 318 15.05 -23.56 0.06
CA PRO A 318 14.70 -24.71 -0.78
C PRO A 318 13.27 -25.24 -0.63
N ILE A 319 12.49 -24.78 0.37
CA ILE A 319 11.25 -25.51 0.76
C ILE A 319 10.04 -24.60 1.08
N VAL A 320 10.25 -23.46 1.75
CA VAL A 320 9.15 -22.62 2.26
C VAL A 320 9.62 -21.17 2.41
N GLY A 321 8.76 -20.20 2.11
CA GLY A 321 9.04 -18.77 2.13
C GLY A 321 8.35 -18.07 0.96
N MET A 322 7.92 -16.82 1.18
CA MET A 322 7.20 -16.04 0.17
C MET A 322 8.01 -15.89 -1.12
N GLY A 323 9.30 -15.55 -1.01
CA GLY A 323 10.19 -15.37 -2.15
C GLY A 323 10.49 -16.68 -2.87
N PHE A 324 10.62 -17.78 -2.13
CA PHE A 324 10.73 -19.12 -2.70
C PHE A 324 9.47 -19.52 -3.49
N ARG A 325 8.29 -19.24 -2.93
CA ARG A 325 7.01 -19.52 -3.60
C ARG A 325 6.88 -18.70 -4.88
N ILE A 326 7.15 -17.40 -4.83
CA ILE A 326 7.11 -16.52 -6.00
C ILE A 326 8.03 -17.05 -7.12
N SER A 327 9.29 -17.37 -6.80
CA SER A 327 10.27 -17.80 -7.81
C SER A 327 9.99 -19.20 -8.38
N THR A 328 9.39 -20.09 -7.59
CA THR A 328 9.04 -21.44 -8.03
C THR A 328 7.74 -21.45 -8.85
N GLU A 329 6.72 -20.71 -8.40
CA GLU A 329 5.39 -20.72 -9.02
C GLU A 329 5.34 -19.96 -10.34
N ILE A 330 6.21 -18.96 -10.53
CA ILE A 330 6.37 -18.33 -11.85
C ILE A 330 6.92 -19.32 -12.89
N GLY A 331 7.86 -20.21 -12.49
CA GLY A 331 8.37 -21.28 -13.34
C GLY A 331 7.33 -22.36 -13.67
N ARG A 332 6.31 -22.52 -12.81
CA ARG A 332 5.16 -23.41 -13.02
C ARG A 332 4.01 -22.74 -13.77
N MET A 333 4.14 -21.46 -14.14
CA MET A 333 3.08 -20.64 -14.72
C MET A 333 1.83 -20.49 -13.81
N ASN A 334 1.99 -20.71 -12.50
CA ASN A 334 0.94 -20.50 -11.48
C ASN A 334 0.92 -19.02 -11.05
N VAL A 335 0.59 -18.14 -12.00
CA VAL A 335 0.72 -16.69 -11.84
C VAL A 335 -0.22 -16.13 -10.77
N ASP A 336 -1.39 -16.72 -10.58
CA ASP A 336 -2.28 -16.38 -9.46
C ASP A 336 -1.65 -16.63 -8.10
N MET A 337 -0.87 -17.69 -7.91
CA MET A 337 -0.13 -17.92 -6.67
C MET A 337 0.98 -16.89 -6.47
N VAL A 338 1.68 -16.50 -7.54
CA VAL A 338 2.69 -15.43 -7.50
C VAL A 338 2.07 -14.12 -7.03
N TRP A 339 0.92 -13.73 -7.61
CA TRP A 339 0.21 -12.52 -7.21
C TRP A 339 -0.44 -12.63 -5.83
N ALA A 340 -0.86 -13.83 -5.41
CA ALA A 340 -1.35 -14.07 -4.06
C ALA A 340 -0.25 -13.84 -3.01
N GLU A 341 0.96 -14.35 -3.24
CA GLU A 341 2.13 -14.10 -2.39
C GLU A 341 2.49 -12.62 -2.34
N ILE A 342 2.52 -11.93 -3.49
CA ILE A 342 2.77 -10.48 -3.54
C ILE A 342 1.70 -9.71 -2.75
N ALA A 343 0.43 -10.06 -2.89
CA ALA A 343 -0.67 -9.41 -2.18
C ALA A 343 -0.58 -9.63 -0.67
N VAL A 344 -0.29 -10.86 -0.22
CA VAL A 344 -0.10 -11.19 1.20
C VAL A 344 1.13 -10.47 1.77
N ALA A 345 2.25 -10.44 1.04
CA ALA A 345 3.45 -9.72 1.42
C ALA A 345 3.17 -8.20 1.57
N ALA A 346 2.45 -7.61 0.61
CA ALA A 346 2.05 -6.20 0.65
C ALA A 346 1.12 -5.88 1.82
N LEU A 347 0.16 -6.75 2.12
CA LEU A 347 -0.73 -6.62 3.26
C LEU A 347 0.06 -6.66 4.57
N ILE A 348 0.91 -7.66 4.76
CA ILE A 348 1.69 -7.82 5.99
C ILE A 348 2.70 -6.68 6.15
N GLY A 349 3.33 -6.22 5.06
CA GLY A 349 4.21 -5.06 5.10
C GLY A 349 3.50 -3.77 5.49
N SER A 350 2.29 -3.57 4.98
CA SER A 350 1.45 -2.44 5.35
C SER A 350 1.04 -2.51 6.83
N VAL A 351 0.70 -3.69 7.34
CA VAL A 351 0.43 -3.92 8.76
C VAL A 351 1.67 -3.64 9.60
N PHE A 352 2.84 -4.14 9.20
CA PHE A 352 4.09 -3.92 9.95
C PHE A 352 4.45 -2.44 10.00
N TYR A 353 4.39 -1.73 8.87
CA TYR A 353 4.55 -0.27 8.82
C TYR A 353 3.54 0.43 9.73
N GLY A 354 2.26 0.03 9.66
CA GLY A 354 1.17 0.58 10.46
C GLY A 354 1.41 0.43 11.96
N VAL A 355 1.87 -0.73 12.41
CA VAL A 355 2.25 -0.97 13.81
C VAL A 355 3.35 0.00 14.26
N VAL A 356 4.39 0.19 13.44
CA VAL A 356 5.47 1.15 13.76
C VAL A 356 4.95 2.59 13.79
N ALA A 357 4.07 2.97 12.85
CA ALA A 357 3.48 4.30 12.81
C ALA A 357 2.55 4.58 14.01
N LEU A 358 1.82 3.57 14.49
CA LEU A 358 1.03 3.67 15.71
C LEU A 358 1.93 3.83 16.95
N ALA A 359 3.03 3.09 17.01
CA ALA A 359 4.02 3.23 18.08
C ALA A 359 4.68 4.63 18.08
N GLU A 360 4.97 5.19 16.91
CA GLU A 360 5.46 6.56 16.75
C GLU A 360 4.45 7.57 17.32
N ARG A 361 3.18 7.48 16.93
CA ARG A 361 2.12 8.39 17.43
C ARG A 361 1.99 8.33 18.95
N ALA A 362 2.07 7.15 19.55
CA ALA A 362 1.98 6.96 20.99
C ALA A 362 3.16 7.58 21.76
N THR A 363 4.36 7.56 21.17
CA THR A 363 5.61 8.02 21.83
C THR A 363 5.97 9.48 21.51
N THR A 364 5.54 10.00 20.37
CA THR A 364 5.86 11.36 19.88
C THR A 364 4.68 12.32 19.92
N PHE A 365 3.64 12.02 20.72
CA PHE A 365 2.43 12.84 20.87
C PHE A 365 2.71 14.32 21.23
N TRP A 366 3.86 14.61 21.84
CA TRP A 366 4.27 15.95 22.23
C TRP A 366 4.85 16.77 21.07
N HIS A 367 5.30 16.13 19.99
CA HIS A 367 6.00 16.81 18.89
C HIS A 367 5.01 17.58 17.99
N PRO A 368 5.33 18.81 17.54
CA PRO A 368 4.43 19.63 16.72
C PRO A 368 3.92 18.95 15.45
N SER A 369 4.70 18.06 14.84
CA SER A 369 4.31 17.29 13.64
C SER A 369 3.11 16.36 13.84
N ILE A 370 2.76 16.02 15.08
CA ILE A 370 1.60 15.18 15.41
C ILE A 370 0.40 16.03 15.89
N ARG A 371 0.62 17.28 16.33
CA ARG A 371 -0.42 18.15 16.89
C ARG A 371 -1.30 18.85 15.84
N GLY A 372 -0.90 18.88 14.57
CA GLY A 372 -1.62 19.55 13.49
C GLY A 372 -2.42 18.64 12.56
N GLY A 373 -2.93 17.52 13.08
CA GLY A 373 -3.71 16.53 12.31
C GLY A 373 -5.18 16.87 12.15
#